data_AF-A0A939ZTD3-F1
#
_entry.id   AF-A0A939ZTD3-F1
#
_cell.length_a   1.000
_cell.length_b   1.000
_cell.length_c   1.000
_cell.angle_alpha   90.00
_cell.angle_beta   90.00
_cell.angle_gamma   90.00
#
_symmetry.space_group_name_H-M   'P 1'
#
loop_
_entity.id
_entity.type
_entity.pdbx_description
1 polymer ?
#
loop_
_entity_poly.entity_id
_entity_poly.type
_entity_poly.pdbx_seq_one_letter_code
_entity_poly.pdbx_strand_id
1 'polypeptide(L)'
;AEGYEFLLLCGDLTENGDETSHLVVTNILHKLENTGVKVYVINGNHDVMSNVARKNYSVTQDRFKELYADFGYNEADSVLPETLCYSLPINDTFRLIAVDNMTYYTDADGSIMTEEMSDKKADWIIEQTLRAKSENRIPLYISHQSFINHWPSLLNIHDEHQTDAYEDIFSDILIQGAIFGFTGHSHLNDMKAYESSSYKYYEIMTGSTCYCQSNYRSITYNKDKIDVKTITLTQIDLDTVSPLVSDEIVAAVKADYAAYAEKHFADNINGTATHYINKIMSKFDFGNADLNHIVRDDVINKTLSMKLYEKDENNEESLEKVLKEYGLTLPGSNYKTFWDVVPTMVGTLIKGNENMRSSVEVKIAKYVFYALFYNINKNADRIAVCCNTEKKISIDLVKLFKEGELECYDSEFIPTFANFALSSEISMKKKIVFAAIASNFNSIELASDLVATYTGGVVTSIEKYFGEKEIHIEKLIEEGFCDDYFSDLLTDTDPDAREITIEIKHE
;
A
#
# COMPACT_ATOMS: atom_id res chain seq x y z
N ALA A 1 5.47 28.64 9.23
CA ALA A 1 5.85 29.97 8.73
C ALA A 1 7.34 30.23 8.94
N GLU A 2 7.84 30.26 10.18
CA GLU A 2 9.27 30.51 10.41
C GLU A 2 10.16 29.44 9.74
N GLY A 3 11.09 29.88 8.89
CA GLY A 3 12.13 29.04 8.30
C GLY A 3 11.80 28.34 6.98
N TYR A 4 10.57 28.49 6.44
CA TYR A 4 10.18 27.87 5.17
C TYR A 4 9.92 28.91 4.08
N GLU A 5 10.40 28.64 2.87
CA GLU A 5 10.13 29.48 1.69
C GLU A 5 8.85 29.04 0.96
N PHE A 6 8.59 27.73 0.92
CA PHE A 6 7.52 27.11 0.14
C PHE A 6 6.71 26.12 0.97
N LEU A 7 5.41 26.01 0.65
CA LEU A 7 4.55 24.88 1.00
C LEU A 7 4.07 24.24 -0.30
N LEU A 8 4.28 22.93 -0.42
CA LEU A 8 3.79 22.12 -1.54
C LEU A 8 2.68 21.20 -1.04
N LEU A 9 1.51 21.23 -1.69
CA LEU A 9 0.37 20.36 -1.37
C LEU A 9 0.05 19.46 -2.55
N CYS A 10 0.25 18.16 -2.35
CA CYS A 10 0.16 17.12 -3.38
C CYS A 10 -1.25 16.50 -3.44
N GLY A 11 -2.31 17.31 -3.43
CA GLY A 11 -3.70 16.84 -3.55
C GLY A 11 -4.36 16.31 -2.28
N ASP A 12 -5.61 15.88 -2.43
CA ASP A 12 -6.57 15.48 -1.39
C ASP A 12 -6.69 16.53 -0.28
N LEU A 13 -6.94 17.76 -0.73
CA LEU A 13 -7.17 18.92 0.11
C LEU A 13 -8.51 18.84 0.84
N THR A 14 -9.46 18.07 0.31
CA THR A 14 -10.80 17.88 0.85
C THR A 14 -11.21 16.41 0.82
N GLU A 15 -12.23 16.03 1.60
CA GLU A 15 -12.74 14.64 1.62
C GLU A 15 -13.61 14.31 0.40
N ASN A 16 -14.30 15.30 -0.17
CA ASN A 16 -15.37 15.06 -1.14
C ASN A 16 -15.49 16.15 -2.23
N GLY A 17 -14.55 17.09 -2.29
CA GLY A 17 -14.47 18.11 -3.34
C GLY A 17 -15.50 19.22 -3.20
N ASP A 18 -16.18 19.33 -2.05
CA ASP A 18 -17.22 20.34 -1.87
C ASP A 18 -16.61 21.75 -1.72
N GLU A 19 -17.31 22.74 -2.29
CA GLU A 19 -16.83 24.12 -2.32
C GLU A 19 -16.61 24.71 -0.91
N THR A 20 -17.39 24.29 0.09
CA THR A 20 -17.23 24.82 1.46
C THR A 20 -15.91 24.36 2.06
N SER A 21 -15.57 23.08 1.90
CA SER A 21 -14.29 22.53 2.32
C SER A 21 -13.12 23.23 1.61
N HIS A 22 -13.20 23.42 0.29
CA HIS A 22 -12.15 24.16 -0.44
C HIS A 22 -12.00 25.60 0.07
N LEU A 23 -13.10 26.32 0.32
CA LEU A 23 -13.04 27.68 0.88
C LEU A 23 -12.40 27.71 2.28
N VAL A 24 -12.61 26.69 3.11
CA VAL A 24 -11.92 26.58 4.40
C VAL A 24 -10.41 26.41 4.19
N VAL A 25 -10.01 25.52 3.28
CA VAL A 25 -8.59 25.29 2.96
C VAL A 25 -7.95 26.56 2.42
N THR A 26 -8.51 27.20 1.40
CA THR A 26 -7.93 28.41 0.78
C THR A 26 -7.79 29.55 1.78
N ASN A 27 -8.75 29.73 2.70
CA ASN A 27 -8.63 30.69 3.79
C ASN A 27 -7.46 30.40 4.75
N ILE A 28 -7.15 29.12 5.00
CA ILE A 28 -5.97 28.73 5.79
C ILE A 28 -4.69 29.04 5.02
N LEU A 29 -4.65 28.71 3.71
CA LEU A 29 -3.48 28.93 2.87
C LEU A 29 -3.16 30.42 2.69
N HIS A 30 -4.16 31.28 2.49
CA HIS A 30 -3.93 32.73 2.45
C HIS A 30 -3.36 33.29 3.76
N LYS A 31 -3.78 32.76 4.92
CA LYS A 31 -3.17 33.15 6.21
C LYS A 31 -1.69 32.78 6.25
N LEU A 32 -1.32 31.63 5.69
CA LEU A 32 0.07 31.21 5.59
C LEU A 32 0.86 32.08 4.59
N GLU A 33 0.31 32.40 3.43
CA GLU A 33 0.97 33.29 2.46
C GLU A 33 1.24 34.68 3.00
N ASN A 34 0.34 35.21 3.83
CA ASN A 34 0.55 36.49 4.52
C ASN A 34 1.77 36.48 5.47
N THR A 35 2.33 35.31 5.79
CA THR A 35 3.59 35.18 6.54
C THR A 35 4.84 35.21 5.66
N GLY A 36 4.68 35.24 4.33
CA GLY A 36 5.77 35.26 3.34
C GLY A 36 6.09 33.90 2.71
N VAL A 37 5.46 32.82 3.17
CA VAL A 37 5.59 31.48 2.57
C VAL A 37 4.81 31.43 1.25
N LYS A 38 5.40 30.94 0.17
CA LYS A 38 4.71 30.70 -1.10
C LYS A 38 4.04 29.33 -1.11
N VAL A 39 2.79 29.25 -1.58
CA VAL A 39 2.02 28.00 -1.55
C VAL A 39 1.75 27.53 -2.97
N TYR A 40 2.02 26.26 -3.26
CA TYR A 40 1.73 25.63 -4.54
C TYR A 40 0.91 24.37 -4.31
N VAL A 41 -0.21 24.22 -5.03
CA VAL A 41 -1.14 23.10 -4.87
C VAL A 41 -1.34 22.35 -6.18
N ILE A 42 -1.61 21.06 -6.10
CA ILE A 42 -2.18 20.26 -7.19
C ILE A 42 -3.37 19.48 -6.64
N ASN A 43 -4.25 18.97 -7.50
CA ASN A 43 -5.44 18.21 -7.12
C ASN A 43 -5.13 16.76 -6.78
N GLY A 44 -5.92 16.18 -5.87
CA GLY A 44 -6.05 14.74 -5.67
C GLY A 44 -7.39 14.20 -6.18
N ASN A 45 -7.62 12.90 -5.96
CA ASN A 45 -8.84 12.25 -6.42
C ASN A 45 -10.07 12.63 -5.59
N HIS A 46 -9.90 13.27 -4.43
CA HIS A 46 -11.02 13.77 -3.63
C HIS A 46 -11.37 15.24 -3.88
N ASP A 47 -10.55 15.99 -4.61
CA ASP A 47 -10.71 17.45 -4.74
C ASP A 47 -11.61 17.90 -5.89
N VAL A 48 -11.76 17.05 -6.90
CA VAL A 48 -12.60 17.31 -8.06
C VAL A 48 -13.52 16.12 -8.28
N MET A 49 -14.50 16.25 -9.17
CA MET A 49 -15.54 15.25 -9.37
C MET A 49 -15.01 13.92 -9.92
N SER A 50 -14.47 13.05 -9.07
CA SER A 50 -13.95 11.72 -9.43
C SER A 50 -15.01 10.61 -9.40
N ASN A 51 -16.17 10.91 -8.82
CA ASN A 51 -17.28 9.97 -8.70
C ASN A 51 -18.58 10.68 -9.06
N VAL A 52 -19.35 10.13 -10.00
CA VAL A 52 -20.61 10.69 -10.49
C VAL A 52 -21.65 10.88 -9.38
N ALA A 53 -21.58 10.11 -8.28
CA ALA A 53 -22.42 10.29 -7.10
C ALA A 53 -22.17 11.64 -6.40
N ARG A 54 -21.01 12.28 -6.65
CA ARG A 54 -20.59 13.57 -6.09
C ARG A 54 -20.99 14.77 -6.94
N LYS A 55 -21.60 14.57 -8.11
CA LYS A 55 -21.80 15.62 -9.11
C LYS A 55 -22.61 16.83 -8.68
N ASN A 56 -23.46 16.67 -7.67
CA ASN A 56 -24.31 17.74 -7.18
C ASN A 56 -23.64 18.61 -6.10
N TYR A 57 -22.40 18.30 -5.69
CA TYR A 57 -21.72 19.05 -4.63
C TYR A 57 -20.21 19.22 -4.84
N SER A 58 -19.54 18.36 -5.61
CA SER A 58 -18.12 18.53 -5.92
C SER A 58 -17.89 19.70 -6.87
N VAL A 59 -16.78 20.42 -6.70
CA VAL A 59 -16.36 21.48 -7.62
C VAL A 59 -15.89 20.89 -8.96
N THR A 60 -16.03 21.68 -10.01
CA THR A 60 -15.44 21.40 -11.33
C THR A 60 -13.95 21.74 -11.34
N GLN A 61 -13.21 21.26 -12.34
CA GLN A 61 -11.80 21.64 -12.51
C GLN A 61 -11.60 23.15 -12.66
N ASP A 62 -12.50 23.85 -13.37
CA ASP A 62 -12.39 25.29 -13.56
C ASP A 62 -12.63 26.02 -12.24
N ARG A 63 -13.61 25.56 -11.45
CA ARG A 63 -13.85 26.12 -10.12
C ARG A 63 -12.70 25.84 -9.16
N PHE A 64 -12.06 24.67 -9.25
CA PHE A 64 -10.84 24.38 -8.50
C PHE A 64 -9.73 25.38 -8.87
N LYS A 65 -9.45 25.61 -10.16
CA LYS A 65 -8.46 26.62 -10.59
C LYS A 65 -8.78 28.01 -10.09
N GLU A 66 -10.06 28.40 -10.09
CA GLU A 66 -10.48 29.70 -9.55
C GLU A 66 -10.27 29.81 -8.03
N LEU A 67 -10.63 28.76 -7.28
CA LEU A 67 -10.49 28.72 -5.82
C LEU A 67 -9.02 28.76 -5.40
N TYR A 68 -8.16 28.09 -6.16
CA TYR A 68 -6.73 28.00 -5.88
C TYR A 68 -5.87 28.90 -6.76
N ALA A 69 -6.46 29.92 -7.39
CA ALA A 69 -5.80 30.74 -8.40
C ALA A 69 -4.48 31.36 -7.91
N ASP A 70 -4.45 31.79 -6.65
CA ASP A 70 -3.28 32.43 -6.04
C ASP A 70 -2.21 31.45 -5.56
N PHE A 71 -2.45 30.13 -5.63
CA PHE A 71 -1.54 29.09 -5.14
C PHE A 71 -0.86 28.35 -6.30
N GLY A 72 -0.24 29.12 -7.21
CA GLY A 72 0.50 28.62 -8.38
C GLY A 72 -0.17 28.87 -9.73
N TYR A 73 -1.50 28.76 -9.86
CA TYR A 73 -2.18 28.82 -11.16
C TYR A 73 -2.09 30.18 -11.87
N ASN A 74 -2.26 31.30 -11.15
CA ASN A 74 -2.09 32.66 -11.68
C ASN A 74 -0.63 33.04 -11.90
N GLU A 75 0.29 32.39 -11.20
CA GLU A 75 1.74 32.62 -11.29
C GLU A 75 2.38 31.78 -12.42
N ALA A 76 1.66 30.78 -12.93
CA ALA A 76 2.13 29.86 -13.94
C ALA A 76 2.44 30.54 -15.28
N ASP A 77 3.60 30.20 -15.85
CA ASP A 77 3.99 30.65 -17.20
C ASP A 77 3.75 29.56 -18.27
N SER A 78 3.30 28.37 -17.85
CA SER A 78 2.85 27.28 -18.70
C SER A 78 1.71 26.54 -18.00
N VAL A 79 0.59 26.36 -18.70
CA VAL A 79 -0.57 25.60 -18.25
C VAL A 79 -0.99 24.66 -19.37
N LEU A 80 -1.36 23.43 -19.05
CA LEU A 80 -1.90 22.50 -20.04
C LEU A 80 -3.42 22.65 -20.11
N PRO A 81 -3.99 23.11 -21.25
CA PRO A 81 -5.44 23.34 -21.35
C PRO A 81 -6.24 22.07 -21.07
N GLU A 82 -7.39 22.25 -20.42
CA GLU A 82 -8.36 21.18 -20.05
C GLU A 82 -7.85 20.18 -19.00
N THR A 83 -6.73 20.48 -18.33
CA THR A 83 -6.19 19.72 -17.19
C THR A 83 -5.87 20.66 -16.04
N LEU A 84 -5.47 20.13 -14.88
CA LEU A 84 -4.99 20.92 -13.76
C LEU A 84 -3.45 21.09 -13.72
N CYS A 85 -2.72 20.65 -14.75
CA CYS A 85 -1.26 20.81 -14.82
C CYS A 85 -0.84 22.28 -15.01
N TYR A 86 0.24 22.67 -14.33
CA TYR A 86 0.90 23.97 -14.50
C TYR A 86 2.39 23.92 -14.15
N SER A 87 3.15 24.89 -14.66
CA SER A 87 4.59 24.98 -14.41
C SER A 87 5.06 26.43 -14.33
N LEU A 88 6.05 26.67 -13.47
CA LEU A 88 6.66 27.98 -13.22
C LEU A 88 8.03 27.86 -12.56
N PRO A 89 8.91 28.85 -12.75
CA PRO A 89 10.10 29.01 -11.90
C PRO A 89 9.67 29.49 -10.49
N ILE A 90 10.02 28.74 -9.45
CA ILE A 90 9.63 29.08 -8.06
C ILE A 90 10.75 29.83 -7.30
N ASN A 91 11.99 29.70 -7.75
CA ASN A 91 13.15 30.50 -7.34
C ASN A 91 14.25 30.37 -8.40
N ASP A 92 15.48 30.83 -8.14
CA ASP A 92 16.65 30.72 -9.06
C ASP A 92 17.22 29.30 -9.24
N THR A 93 16.69 28.31 -8.51
CA THR A 93 17.17 26.92 -8.53
C THR A 93 16.17 25.98 -9.20
N PHE A 94 14.87 26.15 -8.94
CA PHE A 94 13.85 25.17 -9.31
C PHE A 94 12.83 25.73 -10.29
N ARG A 95 12.39 24.84 -11.19
CA ARG A 95 11.14 24.99 -11.93
C ARG A 95 10.18 23.93 -11.42
N LEU A 96 9.06 24.36 -10.84
CA LEU A 96 8.00 23.45 -10.42
C LEU A 96 7.21 22.98 -11.64
N ILE A 97 6.92 21.68 -11.68
CA ILE A 97 6.06 21.02 -12.64
C ILE A 97 4.98 20.31 -11.83
N ALA A 98 3.81 20.93 -11.70
CA ALA A 98 2.68 20.37 -10.99
C ALA A 98 1.83 19.55 -11.96
N VAL A 99 1.74 18.24 -11.72
CA VAL A 99 1.17 17.27 -12.65
C VAL A 99 -0.17 16.79 -12.12
N ASP A 100 -1.22 17.09 -12.88
CA ASP A 100 -2.54 16.50 -12.70
C ASP A 100 -2.57 15.09 -13.30
N ASN A 101 -2.32 14.12 -12.44
CA ASN A 101 -2.38 12.70 -12.76
C ASN A 101 -3.64 12.03 -12.19
N MET A 102 -4.75 12.77 -12.05
CA MET A 102 -5.99 12.20 -11.55
C MET A 102 -7.02 11.96 -12.66
N THR A 103 -7.85 10.95 -12.41
CA THR A 103 -9.03 10.66 -13.21
C THR A 103 -10.26 11.32 -12.58
N TYR A 104 -10.92 12.22 -13.30
CA TYR A 104 -12.12 12.92 -12.85
C TYR A 104 -13.02 13.33 -14.02
N TYR A 105 -14.28 13.58 -13.73
CA TYR A 105 -15.27 13.99 -14.72
C TYR A 105 -15.15 15.48 -15.05
N THR A 106 -15.11 15.83 -16.33
CA THR A 106 -14.94 17.21 -16.80
C THR A 106 -16.27 17.91 -17.08
N ASP A 107 -17.35 17.15 -17.25
CA ASP A 107 -18.70 17.65 -17.48
C ASP A 107 -19.61 17.45 -16.26
N ALA A 108 -20.62 18.31 -16.13
CA ALA A 108 -21.49 18.30 -14.96
C ALA A 108 -22.40 17.07 -14.85
N ASP A 109 -22.61 16.33 -15.95
CA ASP A 109 -23.43 15.12 -15.97
C ASP A 109 -22.62 13.82 -15.72
N GLY A 110 -21.29 13.91 -15.75
CA GLY A 110 -20.37 12.79 -15.49
C GLY A 110 -20.26 11.83 -16.67
N SER A 111 -20.33 12.35 -17.90
CA SER A 111 -20.26 11.56 -19.12
C SER A 111 -18.83 11.48 -19.69
N ILE A 112 -17.99 12.47 -19.42
CA ILE A 112 -16.61 12.55 -19.89
C ILE A 112 -15.67 12.53 -18.70
N MET A 113 -14.73 11.59 -18.71
CA MET A 113 -13.72 11.43 -17.68
C MET A 113 -12.34 11.74 -18.27
N THR A 114 -11.48 12.41 -17.51
CA THR A 114 -10.08 12.62 -17.89
C THR A 114 -9.35 11.29 -17.95
N GLU A 115 -8.30 11.23 -18.76
CA GLU A 115 -7.28 10.20 -18.65
C GLU A 115 -6.29 10.59 -17.57
N GLU A 116 -5.88 9.63 -16.76
CA GLU A 116 -4.87 9.79 -15.72
C GLU A 116 -3.58 10.40 -16.30
N MET A 117 -3.02 9.74 -17.31
CA MET A 117 -1.87 10.19 -18.08
C MET A 117 -2.10 9.97 -19.58
N SER A 118 -2.37 11.05 -20.33
CA SER A 118 -2.52 11.02 -21.79
C SER A 118 -1.23 11.41 -22.50
N ASP A 119 -1.07 11.05 -23.78
CA ASP A 119 0.07 11.47 -24.61
C ASP A 119 0.31 12.98 -24.56
N LYS A 120 -0.77 13.77 -24.55
CA LYS A 120 -0.70 15.24 -24.45
C LYS A 120 -0.13 15.70 -23.10
N LYS A 121 -0.49 15.02 -22.00
CA LYS A 121 0.09 15.30 -20.67
C LYS A 121 1.57 14.89 -20.65
N ALA A 122 1.89 13.71 -21.17
CA ALA A 122 3.26 13.20 -21.29
C ALA A 122 4.18 14.17 -22.04
N ASP A 123 3.79 14.57 -23.25
CA ASP A 123 4.54 15.52 -24.09
C ASP A 123 4.75 16.85 -23.37
N TRP A 124 3.72 17.36 -22.68
CA TRP A 124 3.80 18.61 -21.94
C TRP A 124 4.77 18.50 -20.74
N ILE A 125 4.76 17.38 -20.01
CA ILE A 125 5.70 17.13 -18.91
C ILE A 125 7.14 17.13 -19.44
N ILE A 126 7.39 16.43 -20.55
CA ILE A 126 8.71 16.40 -21.20
C ILE A 126 9.14 17.81 -21.64
N GLU A 127 8.23 18.58 -22.25
CA GLU A 127 8.48 19.97 -22.64
C GLU A 127 8.87 20.85 -21.44
N GLN A 128 8.13 20.78 -20.33
CA GLN A 128 8.44 21.58 -19.14
C GLN A 128 9.75 21.15 -18.47
N THR A 129 10.09 19.86 -18.55
CA THR A 129 11.37 19.32 -18.07
C THR A 129 12.54 19.86 -18.89
N LEU A 130 12.43 19.82 -20.22
CA LEU A 130 13.40 20.43 -21.14
C LEU A 130 13.52 21.95 -20.91
N ARG A 131 12.40 22.60 -20.64
CA ARG A 131 12.36 24.03 -20.36
C ARG A 131 13.13 24.38 -19.08
N ALA A 132 12.93 23.63 -17.98
CA ALA A 132 13.71 23.79 -16.76
C ALA A 132 15.22 23.76 -17.04
N LYS A 133 15.67 22.75 -17.79
CA LYS A 133 17.07 22.60 -18.20
C LYS A 133 17.58 23.78 -19.03
N SER A 134 16.77 24.25 -19.99
CA SER A 134 17.11 25.42 -20.82
C SER A 134 17.22 26.72 -20.00
N GLU A 135 16.49 26.79 -18.89
CA GLU A 135 16.50 27.90 -17.93
C GLU A 135 17.60 27.73 -16.86
N ASN A 136 18.44 26.69 -16.93
CA ASN A 136 19.42 26.29 -15.91
C ASN A 136 18.79 26.06 -14.52
N ARG A 137 17.61 25.44 -14.51
CA ARG A 137 16.83 25.10 -13.32
C ARG A 137 16.69 23.60 -13.20
N ILE A 138 16.58 23.13 -11.97
CA ILE A 138 16.26 21.74 -11.66
C ILE A 138 14.74 21.56 -11.82
N PRO A 139 14.27 20.58 -12.62
CA PRO A 139 12.87 20.19 -12.64
C PRO A 139 12.47 19.61 -11.27
N LEU A 140 11.43 20.17 -10.67
CA LEU A 140 10.83 19.70 -9.42
C LEU A 140 9.38 19.30 -9.66
N TYR A 141 9.02 18.05 -9.38
CA TYR A 141 7.66 17.55 -9.62
C TYR A 141 6.84 17.54 -8.33
N ILE A 142 5.57 17.90 -8.46
CA ILE A 142 4.52 17.54 -7.50
C ILE A 142 3.39 16.85 -8.26
N SER A 143 2.86 15.77 -7.71
CA SER A 143 1.70 15.05 -8.22
C SER A 143 0.97 14.36 -7.07
N HIS A 144 -0.31 14.03 -7.25
CA HIS A 144 -1.03 13.33 -6.19
C HIS A 144 -0.67 11.85 -6.16
N GLN A 145 -0.89 11.15 -7.28
CA GLN A 145 -0.40 9.79 -7.45
C GLN A 145 1.11 9.78 -7.66
N SER A 146 1.72 8.65 -7.29
CA SER A 146 3.15 8.42 -7.44
C SER A 146 3.51 7.95 -8.84
N PHE A 147 4.69 8.33 -9.32
CA PHE A 147 5.25 7.81 -10.57
C PHE A 147 5.94 6.45 -10.34
N ILE A 148 6.39 6.18 -9.11
CA ILE A 148 7.01 4.94 -8.67
C ILE A 148 6.04 4.19 -7.75
N ASN A 149 6.05 2.86 -7.81
CA ASN A 149 5.18 2.06 -6.97
C ASN A 149 5.77 1.98 -5.57
N HIS A 150 5.16 2.70 -4.63
CA HIS A 150 5.54 2.66 -3.21
C HIS A 150 4.96 1.46 -2.48
N TRP A 151 3.92 0.82 -3.01
CA TRP A 151 3.37 -0.38 -2.40
C TRP A 151 4.29 -1.58 -2.62
N PRO A 152 4.42 -2.47 -1.63
CA PRO A 152 5.01 -3.78 -1.85
C PRO A 152 4.13 -4.55 -2.80
N SER A 153 4.77 -5.30 -3.69
CA SER A 153 4.10 -6.18 -4.64
C SER A 153 2.91 -6.93 -4.00
N LEU A 154 3.08 -7.64 -2.88
CA LEU A 154 2.00 -8.44 -2.28
C LEU A 154 0.79 -7.63 -1.78
N LEU A 155 1.02 -6.40 -1.34
CA LEU A 155 -0.04 -5.48 -0.91
C LEU A 155 -0.53 -4.58 -2.04
N ASN A 156 0.10 -4.65 -3.21
CA ASN A 156 -0.26 -3.90 -4.41
C ASN A 156 -1.48 -4.52 -5.13
N ILE A 157 -2.59 -4.63 -4.42
CA ILE A 157 -3.85 -5.21 -4.92
C ILE A 157 -4.80 -4.17 -5.54
N HIS A 158 -4.31 -2.95 -5.72
CA HIS A 158 -5.08 -1.78 -6.16
C HIS A 158 -4.34 -0.81 -7.07
N ASP A 159 -3.01 -0.73 -7.01
CA ASP A 159 -2.23 0.19 -7.84
C ASP A 159 -1.79 -0.49 -9.14
N GLU A 160 -2.77 -1.10 -9.84
CA GLU A 160 -2.63 -1.56 -11.24
C GLU A 160 -2.53 -0.36 -12.20
N HIS A 161 -2.67 0.87 -11.67
CA HIS A 161 -2.73 2.14 -12.38
C HIS A 161 -1.36 2.74 -12.72
N GLN A 162 -0.28 2.22 -12.13
CA GLN A 162 1.07 2.53 -12.58
C GLN A 162 1.39 1.78 -13.88
N THR A 163 0.80 2.28 -14.96
CA THR A 163 0.88 1.75 -16.32
C THR A 163 2.28 1.90 -16.94
N ASP A 164 2.54 1.16 -18.01
CA ASP A 164 3.67 1.38 -18.95
C ASP A 164 3.86 2.87 -19.32
N ALA A 165 2.77 3.67 -19.33
CA ALA A 165 2.82 5.08 -19.69
C ALA A 165 3.64 5.93 -18.70
N TYR A 166 3.66 5.58 -17.41
CA TYR A 166 4.52 6.27 -16.45
C TYR A 166 5.98 5.88 -16.63
N GLU A 167 6.28 4.61 -16.92
CA GLU A 167 7.67 4.14 -17.11
C GLU A 167 8.37 4.86 -18.26
N ASP A 168 7.67 5.07 -19.39
CA ASP A 168 8.21 5.79 -20.54
C ASP A 168 8.48 7.27 -20.23
N ILE A 169 7.49 7.97 -19.66
CA ILE A 169 7.63 9.38 -19.27
C ILE A 169 8.73 9.55 -18.23
N PHE A 170 8.78 8.64 -17.26
CA PHE A 170 9.76 8.68 -16.19
C PHE A 170 11.18 8.50 -16.71
N SER A 171 11.37 7.60 -17.69
CA SER A 171 12.64 7.44 -18.38
C SER A 171 13.09 8.75 -19.05
N ASP A 172 12.18 9.47 -19.69
CA ASP A 172 12.48 10.78 -20.28
C ASP A 172 12.77 11.86 -19.22
N ILE A 173 11.99 11.90 -18.13
CA ILE A 173 12.21 12.79 -16.97
C ILE A 173 13.63 12.62 -16.43
N LEU A 174 14.07 11.37 -16.25
CA LEU A 174 15.42 11.03 -15.78
C LEU A 174 16.51 11.53 -16.72
N ILE A 175 16.38 11.23 -18.02
CA ILE A 175 17.35 11.64 -19.05
C ILE A 175 17.55 13.17 -19.06
N GLN A 176 16.52 13.92 -18.67
CA GLN A 176 16.56 15.37 -18.64
C GLN A 176 17.00 15.99 -17.31
N GLY A 177 17.33 15.18 -16.30
CA GLY A 177 18.01 15.63 -15.09
C GLY A 177 17.09 15.94 -13.91
N ALA A 178 15.88 15.38 -13.91
CA ALA A 178 15.08 15.34 -12.70
C ALA A 178 15.78 14.51 -11.62
N ILE A 179 15.85 15.07 -10.41
CA ILE A 179 16.56 14.43 -9.29
C ILE A 179 15.62 14.05 -8.14
N PHE A 180 14.50 14.74 -7.96
CA PHE A 180 13.48 14.37 -6.97
C PHE A 180 12.11 14.97 -7.29
N GLY A 181 11.07 14.39 -6.68
CA GLY A 181 9.70 14.89 -6.70
C GLY A 181 8.91 14.48 -5.46
N PHE A 182 7.78 15.13 -5.25
CA PHE A 182 6.93 14.93 -4.07
C PHE A 182 5.55 14.42 -4.46
N THR A 183 5.08 13.39 -3.75
CA THR A 183 3.83 12.69 -4.05
C THR A 183 3.02 12.38 -2.78
N GLY A 184 1.80 11.88 -2.96
CA GLY A 184 0.89 11.50 -1.88
C GLY A 184 0.04 10.28 -2.25
N HIS A 185 -1.29 10.42 -2.12
CA HIS A 185 -2.32 9.42 -2.48
C HIS A 185 -2.36 8.14 -1.63
N SER A 186 -1.27 7.38 -1.58
CA SER A 186 -1.22 6.07 -0.91
C SER A 186 -1.13 6.18 0.62
N HIS A 187 -0.94 7.39 1.14
CA HIS A 187 -0.82 7.71 2.57
C HIS A 187 0.36 7.04 3.29
N LEU A 188 1.24 6.35 2.55
CA LEU A 188 2.49 5.82 3.09
C LEU A 188 3.47 6.97 3.31
N ASN A 189 4.25 6.88 4.37
CA ASN A 189 5.40 7.76 4.56
C ASN A 189 6.64 7.05 4.04
N ASP A 190 6.90 7.16 2.74
CA ASP A 190 7.94 6.37 2.06
C ASP A 190 8.86 7.24 1.19
N MET A 191 10.02 6.71 0.80
CA MET A 191 10.91 7.28 -0.20
C MET A 191 11.42 6.15 -1.08
N LYS A 192 11.39 6.33 -2.39
CA LYS A 192 11.96 5.36 -3.32
C LYS A 192 12.86 6.05 -4.29
N ALA A 193 13.96 5.38 -4.61
CA ALA A 193 14.86 5.83 -5.66
C ALA A 193 14.71 4.91 -6.86
N TYR A 194 14.52 5.49 -8.03
CA TYR A 194 14.77 4.79 -9.27
C TYR A 194 16.18 5.11 -9.74
N GLU A 195 16.91 4.09 -10.16
CA GLU A 195 18.29 4.21 -10.63
C GLU A 195 18.44 3.53 -11.99
N SER A 196 18.87 4.30 -12.98
CA SER A 196 19.38 3.80 -14.25
C SER A 196 20.91 3.80 -14.23
N SER A 197 21.56 3.38 -15.33
CA SER A 197 23.02 3.42 -15.44
C SER A 197 23.63 4.82 -15.28
N SER A 198 22.84 5.87 -15.50
CA SER A 198 23.32 7.25 -15.64
C SER A 198 22.56 8.26 -14.79
N TYR A 199 21.34 7.93 -14.35
CA TYR A 199 20.47 8.86 -13.64
C TYR A 199 19.85 8.21 -12.42
N LYS A 200 19.64 9.01 -11.39
CA LYS A 200 18.94 8.62 -10.18
C LYS A 200 17.90 9.68 -9.82
N TYR A 201 16.69 9.25 -9.55
CA TYR A 201 15.59 10.11 -9.09
C TYR A 201 15.02 9.57 -7.80
N TYR A 202 14.71 10.47 -6.88
CA TYR A 202 14.09 10.15 -5.60
C TYR A 202 12.65 10.63 -5.58
N GLU A 203 11.71 9.70 -5.47
CA GLU A 203 10.32 10.02 -5.17
C GLU A 203 10.09 10.03 -3.68
N ILE A 204 9.51 11.13 -3.19
CA ILE A 204 9.29 11.36 -1.76
C ILE A 204 7.77 11.42 -1.53
N MET A 205 7.21 10.29 -1.09
CA MET A 205 5.80 10.20 -0.72
C MET A 205 5.63 10.65 0.74
N THR A 206 4.73 11.61 0.95
CA THR A 206 4.40 12.06 2.30
C THR A 206 3.12 11.38 2.79
N GLY A 207 3.14 10.92 4.04
CA GLY A 207 1.97 10.31 4.67
C GLY A 207 0.82 11.32 4.84
N SER A 208 -0.40 10.80 5.03
CA SER A 208 -1.56 11.67 5.23
C SER A 208 -1.57 12.30 6.62
N THR A 209 -1.90 13.59 6.68
CA THR A 209 -2.13 14.30 7.96
C THR A 209 -3.38 13.80 8.70
N CYS A 210 -4.25 13.04 8.03
CA CYS A 210 -5.48 12.48 8.57
C CYS A 210 -5.37 11.00 8.99
N TYR A 211 -4.20 10.37 8.86
CA TYR A 211 -3.94 8.97 9.24
C TYR A 211 -3.14 8.84 10.54
N CYS A 212 -2.84 7.62 10.99
CA CYS A 212 -1.94 7.43 12.13
C CYS A 212 -0.58 8.11 11.88
N GLN A 213 -0.02 8.72 12.92
CA GLN A 213 1.14 9.61 12.92
C GLN A 213 1.00 11.01 12.32
N SER A 214 -0.02 11.29 11.49
CA SER A 214 -0.33 12.63 10.98
C SER A 214 0.92 13.49 10.72
N ASN A 215 1.62 13.25 9.62
CA ASN A 215 2.94 13.86 9.40
C ASN A 215 2.98 14.80 8.20
N TYR A 216 4.02 15.61 8.14
CA TYR A 216 4.45 16.35 6.96
C TYR A 216 5.98 16.28 6.85
N ARG A 217 6.53 16.59 5.67
CA ARG A 217 8.00 16.60 5.47
C ARG A 217 8.53 18.01 5.33
N SER A 218 9.61 18.30 6.06
CA SER A 218 10.45 19.48 5.91
C SER A 218 11.61 19.14 4.99
N ILE A 219 11.79 19.91 3.92
CA ILE A 219 12.84 19.67 2.93
C ILE A 219 13.83 20.83 2.95
N THR A 220 15.11 20.52 3.08
CA THR A 220 16.19 21.50 2.89
C THR A 220 17.05 21.09 1.72
N TYR A 221 17.12 21.92 0.69
CA TYR A 221 18.01 21.73 -0.43
C TYR A 221 19.30 22.53 -0.26
N ASN A 222 20.44 21.85 -0.35
CA ASN A 222 21.77 22.42 -0.17
C ASN A 222 22.67 22.06 -1.35
N LYS A 223 22.27 22.38 -2.60
CA LYS A 223 22.97 22.11 -3.87
C LYS A 223 23.35 20.64 -4.07
N ASP A 224 24.32 20.15 -3.33
CA ASP A 224 24.87 18.80 -3.36
C ASP A 224 24.05 17.82 -2.51
N LYS A 225 23.06 18.29 -1.74
CA LYS A 225 22.23 17.40 -0.93
C LYS A 225 20.81 17.88 -0.70
N ILE A 226 19.90 16.93 -0.43
CA ILE A 226 18.55 17.18 0.06
C ILE A 226 18.42 16.54 1.43
N ASP A 227 18.14 17.35 2.44
CA ASP A 227 17.79 16.86 3.78
C ASP A 227 16.26 16.78 3.88
N VAL A 228 15.75 15.56 4.06
CA VAL A 228 14.32 15.27 4.21
C VAL A 228 14.04 14.94 5.67
N LYS A 229 13.15 15.72 6.30
CA LYS A 229 12.80 15.55 7.70
C LYS A 229 11.31 15.29 7.88
N THR A 230 10.96 14.13 8.42
CA THR A 230 9.56 13.81 8.76
C THR A 230 9.20 14.44 10.10
N ILE A 231 8.09 15.20 10.11
CA ILE A 231 7.58 15.88 11.28
C ILE A 231 6.18 15.34 11.59
N THR A 232 6.11 14.52 12.63
CA THR A 232 4.87 13.99 13.21
C THR A 232 4.15 15.08 14.00
N LEU A 233 2.86 15.27 13.73
CA LEU A 233 2.01 16.14 14.53
C LEU A 233 1.75 15.49 15.89
N THR A 234 2.08 16.20 16.97
CA THR A 234 1.85 15.74 18.35
C THR A 234 0.64 16.39 18.99
N GLN A 235 0.04 17.37 18.31
CA GLN A 235 -1.10 18.15 18.77
C GLN A 235 -1.81 18.78 17.58
N ILE A 236 -3.09 19.09 17.75
CA ILE A 236 -3.88 19.88 16.80
C ILE A 236 -4.46 21.10 17.51
N ASP A 237 -4.76 22.14 16.74
CA ASP A 237 -5.48 23.29 17.27
C ASP A 237 -6.96 22.91 17.51
N LEU A 238 -7.32 22.74 18.78
CA LEU A 238 -8.66 22.32 19.19
C LEU A 238 -9.75 23.34 18.82
N ASP A 239 -9.39 24.62 18.59
CA ASP A 239 -10.35 25.64 18.17
C ASP A 239 -10.81 25.42 16.71
N THR A 240 -10.08 24.59 15.95
CA THR A 240 -10.43 24.20 14.58
C THR A 240 -11.29 22.93 14.51
N VAL A 241 -11.46 22.23 15.64
CA VAL A 241 -12.25 20.99 15.69
C VAL A 241 -13.74 21.32 15.56
N SER A 242 -14.43 20.59 14.67
CA SER A 242 -15.86 20.78 14.44
C SER A 242 -16.67 20.60 15.74
N PRO A 243 -17.68 21.46 16.01
CA PRO A 243 -18.56 21.30 17.17
C PRO A 243 -19.42 20.04 17.12
N LEU A 244 -19.40 19.30 16.01
CA LEU A 244 -20.06 18.00 15.87
C LEU A 244 -19.24 16.84 16.46
N VAL A 245 -17.95 17.06 16.73
CA VAL A 245 -17.09 16.06 17.39
C VAL A 245 -17.48 15.98 18.87
N SER A 246 -17.58 14.77 19.40
CA SER A 246 -18.00 14.54 20.79
C SER A 246 -16.97 15.04 21.79
N ASP A 247 -17.44 15.53 22.95
CA ASP A 247 -16.57 15.96 24.06
C ASP A 247 -15.58 14.88 24.49
N GLU A 248 -15.97 13.60 24.36
CA GLU A 248 -15.10 12.45 24.65
C GLU A 248 -13.92 12.36 23.68
N ILE A 249 -14.16 12.51 22.38
CA ILE A 249 -13.10 12.52 21.36
C ILE A 249 -12.21 13.74 21.57
N VAL A 250 -12.80 14.92 21.79
CA VAL A 250 -12.03 16.15 22.07
C VAL A 250 -11.15 15.98 23.31
N ALA A 251 -11.67 15.37 24.39
CA ALA A 251 -10.90 15.10 25.59
C ALA A 251 -9.76 14.10 25.35
N ALA A 252 -9.99 13.05 24.55
CA ALA A 252 -8.97 12.07 24.20
C ALA A 252 -7.84 12.69 23.36
N VAL A 253 -8.19 13.46 22.32
CA VAL A 253 -7.22 14.19 21.48
C VAL A 253 -6.42 15.19 22.30
N LYS A 254 -7.07 15.91 23.23
CA LYS A 254 -6.41 16.87 24.11
C LYS A 254 -5.45 16.20 25.08
N ALA A 255 -5.76 15.00 25.55
CA ALA A 255 -4.92 14.27 26.48
C ALA A 255 -3.64 13.76 25.80
N ASP A 256 -3.80 13.12 24.64
CA ASP A 256 -2.70 12.60 23.82
C ASP A 256 -3.19 12.36 22.39
N TYR A 257 -2.90 13.30 21.50
CA TYR A 257 -3.30 13.21 20.09
C TYR A 257 -2.66 12.02 19.38
N ALA A 258 -1.38 11.74 19.65
CA ALA A 258 -0.66 10.65 19.01
C ALA A 258 -1.25 9.30 19.41
N ALA A 259 -1.46 9.08 20.72
CA ALA A 259 -2.10 7.86 21.21
C ALA A 259 -3.54 7.72 20.72
N TYR A 260 -4.30 8.82 20.64
CA TYR A 260 -5.64 8.81 20.05
C TYR A 260 -5.60 8.39 18.58
N ALA A 261 -4.72 8.99 17.77
CA ALA A 261 -4.61 8.69 16.34
C ALA A 261 -4.18 7.22 16.09
N GLU A 262 -3.22 6.71 16.86
CA GLU A 262 -2.82 5.30 16.77
C GLU A 262 -3.95 4.35 17.17
N LYS A 263 -4.67 4.64 18.26
CA LYS A 263 -5.81 3.83 18.68
C LYS A 263 -6.93 3.87 17.65
N HIS A 264 -7.28 5.07 17.17
CA HIS A 264 -8.34 5.25 16.19
C HIS A 264 -8.03 4.47 14.90
N PHE A 265 -6.78 4.52 14.43
CA PHE A 265 -6.35 3.70 13.32
C PHE A 265 -6.49 2.20 13.62
N ALA A 266 -6.00 1.74 14.76
CA ALA A 266 -6.04 0.32 15.13
C ALA A 266 -7.46 -0.23 15.26
N ASP A 267 -8.40 0.57 15.77
CA ASP A 267 -9.81 0.21 15.88
C ASP A 267 -10.48 0.01 14.50
N ASN A 268 -10.01 0.69 13.46
CA ASN A 268 -10.65 0.70 12.14
C ASN A 268 -9.95 -0.20 11.10
N ILE A 269 -8.63 -0.37 11.18
CA ILE A 269 -7.86 -1.07 10.14
C ILE A 269 -8.23 -2.56 10.02
N ASN A 270 -8.69 -3.18 11.11
CA ASN A 270 -9.15 -4.57 11.08
C ASN A 270 -10.38 -4.76 10.18
N GLY A 271 -11.28 -3.78 10.07
CA GLY A 271 -12.40 -3.83 9.13
C GLY A 271 -11.93 -3.89 7.67
N THR A 272 -10.95 -3.04 7.34
CA THR A 272 -10.29 -3.02 6.03
C THR A 272 -9.55 -4.33 5.75
N ALA A 273 -8.74 -4.82 6.69
CA ALA A 273 -8.03 -6.08 6.55
C ALA A 273 -8.99 -7.27 6.36
N THR A 274 -10.09 -7.31 7.12
CA THR A 274 -11.15 -8.32 6.96
C THR A 274 -11.78 -8.25 5.57
N HIS A 275 -12.09 -7.05 5.07
CA HIS A 275 -12.60 -6.88 3.71
C HIS A 275 -11.65 -7.47 2.67
N TYR A 276 -10.34 -7.22 2.81
CA TYR A 276 -9.32 -7.74 1.91
C TYR A 276 -9.17 -9.25 1.95
N ILE A 277 -9.09 -9.82 3.16
CA ILE A 277 -9.06 -11.27 3.32
C ILE A 277 -10.31 -11.87 2.66
N ASN A 278 -11.49 -11.31 2.89
CA ASN A 278 -12.72 -11.78 2.24
C ASN A 278 -12.70 -11.66 0.71
N LYS A 279 -12.13 -10.59 0.15
CA LYS A 279 -11.95 -10.41 -1.31
C LYS A 279 -10.99 -11.47 -1.88
N ILE A 280 -9.89 -11.78 -1.21
CA ILE A 280 -8.99 -12.86 -1.61
C ILE A 280 -9.72 -14.20 -1.49
N MET A 281 -10.42 -14.44 -0.39
CA MET A 281 -11.16 -15.68 -0.14
C MET A 281 -12.33 -15.91 -1.10
N SER A 282 -12.92 -14.85 -1.67
CA SER A 282 -13.95 -14.99 -2.70
C SER A 282 -13.40 -15.54 -4.02
N LYS A 283 -12.10 -15.35 -4.30
CA LYS A 283 -11.40 -15.97 -5.44
C LYS A 283 -11.23 -17.48 -5.25
N PHE A 284 -11.19 -17.96 -4.01
CA PHE A 284 -11.18 -19.38 -3.65
C PHE A 284 -12.62 -19.85 -3.44
N ASP A 285 -13.34 -20.07 -4.54
CA ASP A 285 -14.61 -20.78 -4.53
C ASP A 285 -14.40 -22.22 -5.00
N PHE A 286 -14.69 -23.14 -4.09
CA PHE A 286 -14.63 -24.56 -4.38
C PHE A 286 -15.88 -25.03 -5.15
N GLY A 287 -16.95 -24.25 -5.27
CA GLY A 287 -18.21 -24.71 -5.86
C GLY A 287 -18.92 -25.78 -5.02
N ASN A 288 -18.46 -25.96 -3.77
CA ASN A 288 -19.08 -26.78 -2.74
C ASN A 288 -19.23 -25.93 -1.47
N ALA A 289 -20.47 -25.69 -1.05
CA ALA A 289 -20.79 -24.82 0.08
C ALA A 289 -20.20 -25.33 1.40
N ASP A 290 -20.21 -26.64 1.64
CA ASP A 290 -19.68 -27.25 2.86
C ASP A 290 -18.15 -27.14 2.89
N LEU A 291 -17.48 -27.38 1.75
CA LEU A 291 -16.03 -27.22 1.66
C LEU A 291 -15.62 -25.76 1.84
N ASN A 292 -16.36 -24.83 1.23
CA ASN A 292 -16.17 -23.40 1.43
C ASN A 292 -16.31 -23.02 2.92
N HIS A 293 -17.32 -23.54 3.61
CA HIS A 293 -17.50 -23.32 5.05
C HIS A 293 -16.35 -23.91 5.86
N ILE A 294 -15.93 -25.15 5.60
CA ILE A 294 -14.81 -25.78 6.31
C ILE A 294 -13.53 -24.96 6.15
N VAL A 295 -13.18 -24.57 4.92
CA VAL A 295 -11.93 -23.83 4.67
C VAL A 295 -12.01 -22.41 5.22
N ARG A 296 -13.13 -21.70 5.04
CA ARG A 296 -13.26 -20.32 5.52
C ARG A 296 -13.38 -20.24 7.03
N ASP A 297 -14.29 -21.00 7.62
CA ASP A 297 -14.65 -20.85 9.03
C ASP A 297 -13.80 -21.72 9.94
N ASP A 298 -13.70 -23.02 9.63
CA ASP A 298 -13.04 -23.99 10.51
C ASP A 298 -11.52 -24.05 10.35
N VAL A 299 -10.99 -23.51 9.25
CA VAL A 299 -9.55 -23.36 9.01
C VAL A 299 -9.13 -21.91 9.18
N ILE A 300 -9.54 -21.02 8.29
CA ILE A 300 -8.96 -19.66 8.23
C ILE A 300 -9.42 -18.80 9.40
N ASN A 301 -10.73 -18.56 9.54
CA ASN A 301 -11.28 -17.71 10.60
C ASN A 301 -10.93 -18.25 11.98
N LYS A 302 -11.00 -19.57 12.16
CA LYS A 302 -10.55 -20.25 13.37
C LYS A 302 -9.08 -19.95 13.68
N THR A 303 -8.20 -20.03 12.68
CA THR A 303 -6.76 -19.77 12.87
C THR A 303 -6.50 -18.30 13.22
N LEU A 304 -7.07 -17.36 12.47
CA LEU A 304 -6.85 -15.93 12.69
C LEU A 304 -7.43 -15.43 14.03
N SER A 305 -8.53 -16.05 14.48
CA SER A 305 -9.22 -15.69 15.73
C SER A 305 -8.75 -16.51 16.94
N MET A 306 -7.88 -17.50 16.74
CA MET A 306 -7.32 -18.33 17.80
C MET A 306 -6.57 -17.46 18.81
N LYS A 307 -6.71 -17.78 20.10
CA LYS A 307 -5.92 -17.11 21.14
C LYS A 307 -4.45 -17.43 20.96
N LEU A 308 -3.59 -16.42 21.08
CA LEU A 308 -2.15 -16.62 20.96
C LEU A 308 -1.58 -17.39 22.15
N TYR A 309 -1.99 -17.04 23.38
CA TYR A 309 -1.45 -17.60 24.61
C TYR A 309 -2.47 -18.40 25.43
N GLU A 310 -2.00 -19.41 26.15
CA GLU A 310 -2.79 -20.23 27.08
C GLU A 310 -3.48 -19.42 28.18
N LYS A 311 -2.84 -18.34 28.64
CA LYS A 311 -3.39 -17.48 29.68
C LYS A 311 -4.67 -16.74 29.25
N ASP A 312 -4.92 -16.64 27.95
CA ASP A 312 -5.96 -15.80 27.35
C ASP A 312 -7.13 -16.61 26.76
N GLU A 313 -7.13 -17.93 26.97
CA GLU A 313 -8.14 -18.87 26.48
C GLU A 313 -8.90 -19.58 27.64
N ASN A 314 -10.06 -20.17 27.35
CA ASN A 314 -10.95 -20.81 28.33
C ASN A 314 -11.04 -22.35 28.17
N ASN A 315 -9.90 -23.04 28.28
CA ASN A 315 -9.66 -24.45 27.95
C ASN A 315 -9.88 -24.85 26.47
N GLU A 316 -9.77 -23.90 25.56
CA GLU A 316 -9.72 -24.08 24.12
C GLU A 316 -8.27 -24.26 23.62
N GLU A 317 -8.10 -24.36 22.31
CA GLU A 317 -6.81 -24.46 21.65
C GLU A 317 -6.23 -23.05 21.42
N SER A 318 -4.98 -22.83 21.84
CA SER A 318 -4.21 -21.62 21.56
C SER A 318 -3.02 -21.93 20.66
N LEU A 319 -2.50 -20.90 19.99
CA LEU A 319 -1.30 -21.05 19.17
C LEU A 319 -0.11 -21.52 20.01
N GLU A 320 0.03 -21.03 21.24
CA GLU A 320 1.04 -21.49 22.19
C GLU A 320 0.93 -23.00 22.50
N LYS A 321 -0.28 -23.53 22.72
CA LYS A 321 -0.46 -24.99 22.93
C LYS A 321 -0.04 -25.78 21.72
N VAL A 322 -0.51 -25.37 20.53
CA VAL A 322 -0.16 -26.02 19.25
C VAL A 322 1.35 -26.06 19.08
N LEU A 323 2.05 -24.94 19.30
CA LEU A 323 3.50 -24.88 19.17
C LEU A 323 4.23 -25.78 20.18
N LYS A 324 3.75 -25.85 21.43
CA LYS A 324 4.32 -26.74 22.46
C LYS A 324 4.23 -28.21 22.07
N GLU A 325 3.17 -28.65 21.38
CA GLU A 325 3.05 -30.03 20.87
C GLU A 325 4.22 -30.41 19.94
N TYR A 326 4.78 -29.43 19.22
CA TYR A 326 5.89 -29.61 18.29
C TYR A 326 7.25 -29.18 18.87
N GLY A 327 7.31 -28.84 20.17
CA GLY A 327 8.54 -28.45 20.86
C GLY A 327 9.01 -27.02 20.57
N LEU A 328 8.11 -26.16 20.09
CA LEU A 328 8.39 -24.75 19.80
C LEU A 328 7.83 -23.84 20.91
N THR A 329 8.32 -22.61 20.96
CA THR A 329 7.88 -21.60 21.92
C THR A 329 7.40 -20.37 21.17
N LEU A 330 6.16 -19.94 21.44
CA LEU A 330 5.65 -18.68 20.92
C LEU A 330 6.38 -17.52 21.62
N PRO A 331 6.89 -16.51 20.89
CA PRO A 331 7.48 -15.33 21.52
C PRO A 331 6.43 -14.61 22.38
N GLY A 332 6.85 -14.01 23.50
CA GLY A 332 5.96 -13.28 24.40
C GLY A 332 5.51 -11.93 23.82
N SER A 333 4.22 -11.60 23.96
CA SER A 333 3.62 -10.34 23.53
C SER A 333 2.33 -10.04 24.33
N ASN A 334 1.74 -8.88 24.06
CA ASN A 334 0.45 -8.46 24.62
C ASN A 334 -0.74 -8.75 23.69
N TYR A 335 -0.49 -9.23 22.48
CA TYR A 335 -1.52 -9.58 21.50
C TYR A 335 -2.36 -10.76 21.99
N LYS A 336 -3.67 -10.74 21.73
CA LYS A 336 -4.59 -11.81 22.13
C LYS A 336 -4.89 -12.76 20.98
N THR A 337 -4.95 -12.24 19.77
CA THR A 337 -5.23 -12.94 18.51
C THR A 337 -4.38 -12.34 17.40
N PHE A 338 -4.38 -12.96 16.21
CA PHE A 338 -3.68 -12.39 15.05
C PHE A 338 -4.24 -11.02 14.64
N TRP A 339 -5.54 -10.76 14.88
CA TRP A 339 -6.16 -9.46 14.61
C TRP A 339 -5.63 -8.32 15.47
N ASP A 340 -4.94 -8.60 16.58
CA ASP A 340 -4.26 -7.56 17.35
C ASP A 340 -2.88 -7.22 16.74
N VAL A 341 -2.32 -8.13 15.94
CA VAL A 341 -1.01 -7.99 15.27
C VAL A 341 -1.15 -7.15 14.00
N VAL A 342 -2.25 -7.34 13.26
CA VAL A 342 -2.50 -6.67 11.96
C VAL A 342 -2.37 -5.15 12.04
N PRO A 343 -3.00 -4.44 13.01
CA PRO A 343 -2.84 -3.00 13.13
C PRO A 343 -1.41 -2.55 13.34
N THR A 344 -0.61 -3.30 14.11
CA THR A 344 0.80 -2.97 14.31
C THR A 344 1.58 -3.14 13.01
N MET A 345 1.39 -4.23 12.27
CA MET A 345 2.10 -4.45 11.01
C MET A 345 1.74 -3.40 9.95
N VAL A 346 0.45 -3.13 9.74
CA VAL A 346 0.01 -2.13 8.75
C VAL A 346 0.35 -0.71 9.20
N GLY A 347 0.22 -0.41 10.49
CA GLY A 347 0.64 0.88 11.03
C GLY A 347 2.13 1.10 10.84
N THR A 348 2.95 0.08 11.07
CA THR A 348 4.41 0.13 10.86
C THR A 348 4.79 0.38 9.40
N LEU A 349 4.04 -0.21 8.47
CA LEU A 349 4.11 0.08 7.04
C LEU A 349 3.78 1.55 6.73
N ILE A 350 2.64 2.06 7.17
CA ILE A 350 2.22 3.44 6.90
C ILE A 350 3.24 4.46 7.44
N LYS A 351 3.93 4.11 8.51
CA LYS A 351 4.98 4.94 9.14
C LYS A 351 6.28 5.01 8.33
N GLY A 352 6.49 4.11 7.37
CA GLY A 352 7.78 3.90 6.72
C GLY A 352 8.82 3.27 7.66
N ASN A 353 8.38 2.45 8.63
CA ASN A 353 9.28 1.75 9.56
C ASN A 353 9.34 0.25 9.28
N GLU A 354 9.74 -0.14 8.10
CA GLU A 354 9.27 -1.44 7.71
C GLU A 354 10.21 -2.59 8.05
N ASN A 355 11.28 -2.32 8.81
CA ASN A 355 12.22 -3.30 9.35
C ASN A 355 11.60 -4.22 10.43
N MET A 356 10.63 -5.05 10.02
CA MET A 356 9.91 -5.98 10.88
C MET A 356 10.45 -7.41 10.82
N ARG A 357 11.48 -7.70 9.99
CA ARG A 357 11.95 -9.08 9.76
C ARG A 357 12.22 -9.87 11.05
N SER A 358 12.78 -9.21 12.05
CA SER A 358 13.10 -9.84 13.35
C SER A 358 12.03 -9.63 14.43
N SER A 359 10.93 -8.94 14.10
CA SER A 359 9.91 -8.50 15.04
C SER A 359 9.08 -9.67 15.59
N VAL A 360 8.38 -9.42 16.68
CA VAL A 360 7.50 -10.42 17.29
C VAL A 360 6.28 -10.67 16.42
N GLU A 361 5.80 -9.65 15.71
CA GLU A 361 4.66 -9.67 14.79
C GLU A 361 4.91 -10.62 13.63
N VAL A 362 6.06 -10.52 12.95
CA VAL A 362 6.42 -11.43 11.84
C VAL A 362 6.58 -12.88 12.32
N LYS A 363 7.17 -13.08 13.50
CA LYS A 363 7.27 -14.43 14.09
C LYS A 363 5.91 -15.01 14.44
N ILE A 364 4.99 -14.21 14.96
CA ILE A 364 3.60 -14.63 15.22
C ILE A 364 2.92 -14.95 13.88
N ALA A 365 3.03 -14.10 12.87
CA ALA A 365 2.46 -14.32 11.54
C ALA A 365 2.95 -15.64 10.92
N LYS A 366 4.25 -15.95 11.05
CA LYS A 366 4.84 -17.23 10.64
C LYS A 366 4.12 -18.42 11.28
N TYR A 367 3.97 -18.40 12.60
CA TYR A 367 3.33 -19.51 13.31
C TYR A 367 1.81 -19.58 13.08
N VAL A 368 1.15 -18.45 12.87
CA VAL A 368 -0.26 -18.40 12.43
C VAL A 368 -0.39 -19.06 11.06
N PHE A 369 0.55 -18.85 10.15
CA PHE A 369 0.56 -19.52 8.85
C PHE A 369 0.74 -21.04 8.98
N TYR A 370 1.62 -21.51 9.87
CA TYR A 370 1.74 -22.96 10.15
C TYR A 370 0.47 -23.53 10.77
N ALA A 371 -0.20 -22.76 11.64
CA ALA A 371 -1.46 -23.16 12.25
C ALA A 371 -2.62 -23.28 11.24
N LEU A 372 -2.54 -22.63 10.07
CA LEU A 372 -3.50 -22.88 8.98
C LEU A 372 -3.42 -24.34 8.53
N PHE A 373 -2.21 -24.86 8.30
CA PHE A 373 -2.01 -26.26 7.90
C PHE A 373 -2.36 -27.24 9.01
N TYR A 374 -2.08 -26.88 10.27
CA TYR A 374 -2.57 -27.63 11.42
C TYR A 374 -4.10 -27.78 11.39
N ASN A 375 -4.84 -26.69 11.16
CA ASN A 375 -6.30 -26.73 11.09
C ASN A 375 -6.83 -27.41 9.82
N ILE A 376 -6.10 -27.35 8.69
CA ILE A 376 -6.40 -28.17 7.50
C ILE A 376 -6.31 -29.65 7.86
N ASN A 377 -5.21 -30.07 8.49
CA ASN A 377 -4.99 -31.46 8.87
C ASN A 377 -6.06 -31.97 9.85
N LYS A 378 -6.49 -31.13 10.81
CA LYS A 378 -7.61 -31.46 11.70
C LYS A 378 -8.95 -31.66 10.99
N ASN A 379 -9.15 -30.96 9.88
CA ASN A 379 -10.37 -31.05 9.09
C ASN A 379 -10.24 -32.00 7.89
N ALA A 380 -9.14 -32.75 7.77
CA ALA A 380 -8.84 -33.60 6.62
C ALA A 380 -9.96 -34.58 6.27
N ASP A 381 -10.60 -35.19 7.28
CA ASP A 381 -11.72 -36.11 7.08
C ASP A 381 -12.94 -35.42 6.47
N ARG A 382 -13.28 -34.23 6.96
CA ARG A 382 -14.42 -33.45 6.46
C ARG A 382 -14.15 -32.95 5.04
N ILE A 383 -12.92 -32.50 4.78
CA ILE A 383 -12.46 -32.08 3.45
C ILE A 383 -12.54 -33.27 2.48
N ALA A 384 -12.03 -34.44 2.85
CA ALA A 384 -12.06 -35.64 2.01
C ALA A 384 -13.50 -36.06 1.63
N VAL A 385 -14.44 -35.96 2.58
CA VAL A 385 -15.87 -36.19 2.33
C VAL A 385 -16.42 -35.20 1.29
N CYS A 386 -16.17 -33.90 1.47
CA CYS A 386 -16.62 -32.89 0.51
C CYS A 386 -15.97 -33.04 -0.87
N CYS A 387 -14.75 -33.57 -0.92
CA CYS A 387 -14.00 -33.84 -2.15
C CYS A 387 -14.29 -35.21 -2.77
N ASN A 388 -15.18 -36.01 -2.17
CA ASN A 388 -15.53 -37.37 -2.62
C ASN A 388 -14.29 -38.26 -2.86
N THR A 389 -13.33 -38.22 -1.92
CA THR A 389 -12.10 -39.00 -1.96
C THR A 389 -11.93 -39.82 -0.68
N GLU A 390 -11.46 -41.06 -0.81
CA GLU A 390 -11.05 -41.88 0.34
C GLU A 390 -9.63 -41.55 0.81
N LYS A 391 -8.87 -40.82 -0.01
CA LYS A 391 -7.53 -40.36 0.32
C LYS A 391 -7.63 -39.10 1.18
N LYS A 392 -7.08 -39.19 2.39
CA LYS A 392 -7.12 -38.11 3.38
C LYS A 392 -5.84 -37.31 3.33
N ILE A 393 -5.99 -35.99 3.49
CA ILE A 393 -4.85 -35.11 3.76
C ILE A 393 -4.18 -35.57 5.06
N SER A 394 -2.87 -35.80 5.03
CA SER A 394 -2.06 -36.25 6.15
C SER A 394 -0.75 -35.48 6.16
N ILE A 395 -0.82 -34.21 6.60
CA ILE A 395 0.33 -33.31 6.64
C ILE A 395 1.30 -33.78 7.73
N ASP A 396 2.59 -33.89 7.40
CA ASP A 396 3.64 -34.06 8.40
C ASP A 396 3.86 -32.74 9.14
N LEU A 397 3.05 -32.54 10.18
CA LEU A 397 3.11 -31.33 11.01
C LEU A 397 4.42 -31.27 11.81
N VAL A 398 5.08 -32.39 12.10
CA VAL A 398 6.39 -32.35 12.77
C VAL A 398 7.42 -31.74 11.82
N LYS A 399 7.44 -32.18 10.56
CA LYS A 399 8.31 -31.63 9.52
C LYS A 399 8.01 -30.15 9.29
N LEU A 400 6.74 -29.77 9.10
CA LEU A 400 6.36 -28.37 8.88
C LEU A 400 6.81 -27.45 10.02
N PHE A 401 6.51 -27.80 11.27
CA PHE A 401 6.81 -26.91 12.39
C PHE A 401 8.31 -26.88 12.73
N LYS A 402 9.06 -27.97 12.56
CA LYS A 402 10.49 -28.02 12.93
C LYS A 402 11.44 -27.63 11.81
N GLU A 403 11.10 -27.94 10.57
CA GLU A 403 11.97 -27.78 9.40
C GLU A 403 11.43 -26.73 8.44
N GLY A 404 10.20 -26.25 8.65
CA GLY A 404 9.60 -25.24 7.78
C GLY A 404 9.16 -25.78 6.43
N GLU A 405 9.07 -27.10 6.27
CA GLU A 405 8.78 -27.77 5.00
C GLU A 405 7.42 -28.44 4.99
N LEU A 406 6.61 -28.13 3.97
CA LEU A 406 5.32 -28.73 3.73
C LEU A 406 5.43 -29.77 2.63
N GLU A 407 5.44 -31.06 2.97
CA GLU A 407 5.24 -32.12 1.98
C GLU A 407 3.80 -32.01 1.43
N CYS A 408 3.68 -31.91 0.11
CA CYS A 408 2.44 -31.54 -0.56
C CYS A 408 1.79 -32.68 -1.36
N TYR A 409 2.54 -33.72 -1.71
CA TYR A 409 2.09 -34.74 -2.65
C TYR A 409 1.73 -36.05 -1.96
N ASP A 410 2.67 -36.65 -1.23
CA ASP A 410 2.48 -37.89 -0.49
C ASP A 410 1.55 -37.69 0.73
N SER A 411 1.44 -36.46 1.23
CA SER A 411 0.47 -36.01 2.24
C SER A 411 -0.94 -35.86 1.67
N GLU A 412 -1.13 -36.07 0.36
CA GLU A 412 -2.38 -35.88 -0.38
C GLU A 412 -2.95 -34.44 -0.29
N PHE A 413 -2.16 -33.47 0.19
CA PHE A 413 -2.58 -32.07 0.29
C PHE A 413 -2.95 -31.50 -1.10
N ILE A 414 -2.00 -31.44 -2.01
CA ILE A 414 -2.21 -30.93 -3.37
C ILE A 414 -3.10 -31.85 -4.21
N PRO A 415 -2.90 -33.19 -4.23
CA PRO A 415 -3.81 -34.08 -4.96
C PRO A 415 -5.28 -33.95 -4.58
N THR A 416 -5.60 -33.79 -3.29
CA THR A 416 -6.99 -33.64 -2.83
C THR A 416 -7.64 -32.38 -3.39
N PHE A 417 -6.98 -31.22 -3.26
CA PHE A 417 -7.52 -29.96 -3.78
C PHE A 417 -7.51 -29.89 -5.31
N ALA A 418 -6.52 -30.48 -5.97
CA ALA A 418 -6.44 -30.49 -7.43
C ALA A 418 -7.51 -31.39 -8.07
N ASN A 419 -7.75 -32.59 -7.53
CA ASN A 419 -8.83 -33.48 -7.99
C ASN A 419 -10.20 -32.83 -7.81
N PHE A 420 -10.38 -32.12 -6.69
CA PHE A 420 -11.58 -31.36 -6.45
C PHE A 420 -11.76 -30.24 -7.48
N ALA A 421 -10.72 -29.44 -7.75
CA ALA A 421 -10.76 -28.40 -8.77
C ALA A 421 -11.13 -28.96 -10.15
N LEU A 422 -10.62 -30.13 -10.54
CA LEU A 422 -10.99 -30.81 -11.81
C LEU A 422 -12.48 -31.16 -11.91
N SER A 423 -13.09 -31.51 -10.77
CA SER A 423 -14.50 -31.89 -10.68
C SER A 423 -15.46 -30.67 -10.70
N SER A 424 -14.95 -29.46 -10.50
CA SER A 424 -15.73 -28.21 -10.46
C SER A 424 -15.90 -27.57 -11.85
N GLU A 425 -16.84 -26.62 -11.97
CA GLU A 425 -17.05 -25.80 -13.18
C GLU A 425 -16.02 -24.67 -13.30
N ILE A 426 -14.75 -25.03 -13.48
CA ILE A 426 -13.65 -24.10 -13.79
C ILE A 426 -13.28 -24.11 -15.27
N SER A 427 -12.62 -23.04 -15.74
CA SER A 427 -12.20 -22.92 -17.15
C SER A 427 -11.28 -24.05 -17.59
N MET A 428 -11.31 -24.40 -18.88
CA MET A 428 -10.50 -25.47 -19.48
C MET A 428 -9.00 -25.27 -19.21
N LYS A 429 -8.51 -24.01 -19.27
CA LYS A 429 -7.13 -23.65 -18.95
C LYS A 429 -6.78 -24.03 -17.50
N LYS A 430 -7.67 -23.74 -16.54
CA LYS A 430 -7.46 -24.13 -15.13
C LYS A 430 -7.49 -25.65 -14.96
N LYS A 431 -8.40 -26.36 -15.64
CA LYS A 431 -8.45 -27.84 -15.58
C LYS A 431 -7.15 -28.48 -16.06
N ILE A 432 -6.54 -27.96 -17.12
CA ILE A 432 -5.24 -28.47 -17.61
C ILE A 432 -4.15 -28.30 -16.55
N VAL A 433 -4.06 -27.13 -15.91
CA VAL A 433 -3.06 -26.85 -14.87
C VAL A 433 -3.29 -27.73 -13.64
N PHE A 434 -4.52 -27.80 -13.11
CA PHE A 434 -4.81 -28.67 -11.96
C PHE A 434 -4.60 -30.15 -12.28
N ALA A 435 -4.84 -30.61 -13.52
CA ALA A 435 -4.52 -31.97 -13.93
C ALA A 435 -3.00 -32.22 -13.96
N ALA A 436 -2.21 -31.26 -14.44
CA ALA A 436 -0.76 -31.33 -14.42
C ALA A 436 -0.23 -31.38 -12.98
N ILE A 437 -0.68 -30.47 -12.11
CA ILE A 437 -0.29 -30.41 -10.70
C ILE A 437 -0.69 -31.68 -9.93
N ALA A 438 -1.89 -32.22 -10.18
CA ALA A 438 -2.36 -33.47 -9.56
C ALA A 438 -1.51 -34.69 -9.96
N SER A 439 -0.97 -34.69 -11.18
CA SER A 439 -0.25 -35.84 -11.76
C SER A 439 1.27 -35.74 -11.65
N ASN A 440 1.82 -34.53 -11.51
CA ASN A 440 3.24 -34.27 -11.40
C ASN A 440 3.50 -32.94 -10.68
N PHE A 441 3.98 -32.99 -9.44
CA PHE A 441 4.31 -31.78 -8.68
C PHE A 441 5.42 -30.95 -9.35
N ASN A 442 6.32 -31.58 -10.11
CA ASN A 442 7.34 -30.88 -10.91
C ASN A 442 6.75 -30.05 -12.07
N SER A 443 5.44 -30.10 -12.30
CA SER A 443 4.75 -29.16 -13.21
C SER A 443 4.47 -27.79 -12.57
N ILE A 444 5.12 -27.49 -11.43
CA ILE A 444 4.94 -26.25 -10.67
C ILE A 444 5.23 -24.99 -11.50
N GLU A 445 6.04 -25.05 -12.55
CA GLU A 445 6.20 -23.92 -13.50
C GLU A 445 4.86 -23.49 -14.13
N LEU A 446 3.96 -24.43 -14.41
CA LEU A 446 2.61 -24.11 -14.87
C LEU A 446 1.73 -23.53 -13.75
N ALA A 447 2.03 -23.88 -12.50
CA ALA A 447 1.36 -23.35 -11.32
C ALA A 447 1.85 -21.93 -10.99
N SER A 448 3.15 -21.66 -11.14
CA SER A 448 3.72 -20.31 -10.97
C SER A 448 3.21 -19.37 -12.06
N ASP A 449 3.11 -19.81 -13.31
CA ASP A 449 2.45 -19.05 -14.37
C ASP A 449 0.98 -18.74 -14.04
N LEU A 450 0.27 -19.69 -13.43
CA LEU A 450 -1.10 -19.48 -12.97
C LEU A 450 -1.13 -18.47 -11.81
N VAL A 451 -0.30 -18.64 -10.78
CA VAL A 451 -0.24 -17.72 -9.65
C VAL A 451 0.12 -16.32 -10.11
N ALA A 452 1.14 -16.17 -10.97
CA ALA A 452 1.50 -14.91 -11.61
C ALA A 452 0.31 -14.34 -12.39
N THR A 453 -0.37 -15.14 -13.23
CA THR A 453 -1.57 -14.67 -13.97
C THR A 453 -2.69 -14.19 -13.04
N TYR A 454 -2.93 -14.89 -11.92
CA TYR A 454 -4.04 -14.58 -10.98
C TYR A 454 -3.73 -13.44 -10.02
N THR A 455 -2.44 -13.20 -9.80
CA THR A 455 -1.93 -12.11 -8.97
C THR A 455 -1.53 -10.90 -9.80
N GLY A 456 -1.65 -10.95 -11.13
CA GLY A 456 -1.25 -9.85 -12.01
C GLY A 456 0.27 -9.65 -12.05
N GLY A 457 1.06 -10.71 -11.85
CA GLY A 457 2.51 -10.66 -11.78
C GLY A 457 3.07 -10.31 -10.40
N VAL A 458 2.21 -9.99 -9.43
CA VAL A 458 2.59 -9.64 -8.06
C VAL A 458 3.35 -10.77 -7.36
N VAL A 459 2.85 -12.00 -7.48
CA VAL A 459 3.50 -13.18 -6.92
C VAL A 459 4.13 -13.95 -8.07
N THR A 460 5.42 -13.65 -8.31
CA THR A 460 6.25 -14.33 -9.32
C THR A 460 7.44 -15.03 -8.66
N SER A 461 8.13 -15.85 -9.44
CA SER A 461 9.34 -16.57 -9.03
C SER A 461 9.20 -17.45 -7.78
N ILE A 462 8.00 -17.98 -7.57
CA ILE A 462 7.70 -18.81 -6.39
C ILE A 462 8.38 -20.17 -6.47
N GLU A 463 8.77 -20.63 -7.67
CA GLU A 463 9.38 -21.94 -7.93
C GLU A 463 10.64 -22.19 -7.07
N LYS A 464 11.38 -21.14 -6.68
CA LYS A 464 12.55 -21.24 -5.79
C LYS A 464 12.22 -21.70 -4.36
N TYR A 465 10.93 -21.72 -4.01
CA TYR A 465 10.37 -22.20 -2.75
C TYR A 465 9.79 -23.62 -2.85
N PHE A 466 9.84 -24.26 -4.01
CA PHE A 466 9.35 -25.62 -4.22
C PHE A 466 10.51 -26.60 -4.40
N GLY A 467 10.42 -27.75 -3.74
CA GLY A 467 11.24 -28.93 -3.96
C GLY A 467 10.51 -29.96 -4.84
N GLU A 468 11.00 -31.20 -4.86
CA GLU A 468 10.43 -32.27 -5.70
C GLU A 468 8.97 -32.62 -5.32
N LYS A 469 8.66 -32.55 -4.02
CA LYS A 469 7.31 -32.82 -3.48
C LYS A 469 6.88 -31.88 -2.35
N GLU A 470 7.71 -30.90 -2.02
CA GLU A 470 7.51 -30.06 -0.85
C GLU A 470 7.59 -28.57 -1.17
N ILE A 471 7.02 -27.75 -0.29
CA ILE A 471 7.17 -26.31 -0.31
C ILE A 471 7.98 -25.92 0.93
N HIS A 472 9.07 -25.18 0.75
CA HIS A 472 9.85 -24.60 1.83
C HIS A 472 9.11 -23.38 2.37
N ILE A 473 8.12 -23.61 3.24
CA ILE A 473 7.25 -22.56 3.81
C ILE A 473 8.04 -21.53 4.61
N GLU A 474 9.00 -21.96 5.43
CA GLU A 474 9.85 -21.01 6.18
C GLU A 474 10.60 -20.09 5.23
N LYS A 475 11.21 -20.65 4.18
CA LYS A 475 11.90 -19.89 3.14
C LYS A 475 10.93 -18.96 2.39
N LEU A 476 9.74 -19.43 2.03
CA LEU A 476 8.70 -18.60 1.42
C LEU A 476 8.29 -17.43 2.30
N ILE A 477 8.26 -17.59 3.63
CA ILE A 477 7.91 -16.51 4.56
C ILE A 477 9.11 -15.56 4.78
N GLU A 478 10.31 -16.11 4.97
CA GLU A 478 11.49 -15.31 5.33
C GLU A 478 12.14 -14.64 4.12
N GLU A 479 12.23 -15.31 2.98
CA GLU A 479 12.73 -14.71 1.74
C GLU A 479 11.58 -14.15 0.91
N GLY A 480 10.48 -14.89 0.73
CA GLY A 480 9.40 -14.43 -0.13
C GLY A 480 8.64 -13.29 0.51
N PHE A 481 7.92 -13.59 1.60
CA PHE A 481 7.09 -12.61 2.28
C PHE A 481 7.91 -11.46 2.87
N CYS A 482 9.03 -11.71 3.55
CA CYS A 482 9.82 -10.62 4.14
C CYS A 482 10.77 -9.96 3.13
N ASP A 483 11.54 -10.71 2.32
CA ASP A 483 12.65 -10.17 1.51
C ASP A 483 12.36 -9.98 0.00
N ASP A 484 11.25 -10.45 -0.56
CA ASP A 484 10.89 -10.17 -1.96
C ASP A 484 9.61 -9.35 -2.03
N TYR A 485 8.66 -9.64 -1.13
CA TYR A 485 7.31 -9.08 -1.15
C TYR A 485 7.11 -7.98 -0.11
N PHE A 486 7.92 -7.95 0.95
CA PHE A 486 8.00 -6.84 1.91
C PHE A 486 9.40 -6.22 1.90
N SER A 487 10.36 -6.65 1.06
CA SER A 487 11.68 -6.03 1.01
C SER A 487 11.65 -4.60 0.56
N ASP A 488 10.73 -4.28 -0.35
CA ASP A 488 10.47 -2.91 -0.78
C ASP A 488 10.12 -2.01 0.40
N LEU A 489 9.70 -2.62 1.51
CA LEU A 489 9.55 -2.00 2.80
C LEU A 489 10.86 -2.07 3.61
N LEU A 490 11.51 -3.23 3.68
CA LEU A 490 12.76 -3.39 4.44
C LEU A 490 13.94 -2.51 3.96
N THR A 491 13.83 -1.85 2.79
CA THR A 491 14.94 -1.15 2.13
C THR A 491 15.06 0.34 2.38
N ASP A 492 14.19 1.01 3.14
CA ASP A 492 14.45 2.39 3.55
C ASP A 492 14.61 2.58 5.07
N THR A 493 15.39 3.62 5.36
CA THR A 493 16.00 4.01 6.64
C THR A 493 15.09 3.91 7.86
N ASP A 494 15.71 3.53 8.99
CA ASP A 494 15.14 3.60 10.34
C ASP A 494 14.20 4.81 10.49
N PRO A 495 12.90 4.66 10.82
CA PRO A 495 11.99 5.80 10.98
C PRO A 495 12.39 6.75 12.11
N ASP A 496 13.26 6.33 13.03
CA ASP A 496 13.86 7.18 14.04
C ASP A 496 14.96 8.07 13.42
N ALA A 497 15.46 7.72 12.23
CA ALA A 497 16.10 8.67 11.33
C ALA A 497 15.03 9.63 10.79
N ARG A 498 14.60 10.54 11.65
CA ARG A 498 13.75 11.69 11.32
C ARG A 498 14.39 12.60 10.28
N GLU A 499 15.57 12.29 9.77
CA GLU A 499 16.38 13.06 8.84
C GLU A 499 17.09 12.08 7.89
N ILE A 500 16.77 12.17 6.60
CA ILE A 500 17.44 11.44 5.51
C ILE A 500 18.17 12.47 4.67
N THR A 501 19.45 12.22 4.37
CA THR A 501 20.23 13.06 3.46
C THR A 501 20.43 12.33 2.14
N ILE A 502 19.91 12.89 1.06
CA ILE A 502 20.11 12.44 -0.31
C ILE A 502 21.28 13.23 -0.89
N GLU A 503 22.36 12.55 -1.26
CA GLU A 503 23.48 13.16 -1.99
C GLU A 503 23.11 13.32 -3.48
N ILE A 504 23.24 14.54 -3.99
CA ILE A 504 23.03 14.90 -5.40
C ILE A 504 24.39 14.95 -6.08
N LYS A 505 24.56 14.13 -7.11
CA LYS A 505 25.72 14.23 -8.02
C LYS A 505 25.36 15.18 -9.15
N HIS A 506 26.06 16.30 -9.24
CA HIS A 506 26.04 17.16 -10.41
C HIS A 506 27.05 16.62 -11.43
N GLU A 507 26.60 16.28 -12.63
CA GLU A 507 27.48 15.93 -13.77
C GLU A 507 27.97 17.17 -14.52
#